data_AF-A0AAW5K4R4-F1
#
_entry.id   AF-A0AAW5K4R4-F1
#
_cell.length_a   1.000
_cell.length_b   1.000
_cell.length_c   1.000
_cell.angle_alpha   90.00
_cell.angle_beta   90.00
_cell.angle_gamma   90.00
#
_symmetry.space_group_name_H-M   'P 1'
#
loop_
_entity.id
_entity.type
_entity.pdbx_description
1 polymer ?
#
loop_
_entity_poly.entity_id
_entity_poly.type
_entity_poly.pdbx_seq_one_letter_code
_entity_poly.pdbx_strand_id
1 'polypeptide(L)' 'TKTIIFDYDGTIHHTLGIYEPAFRETYQWLTEQKVTEEREIGSVEIAGWLGLNSKEMWNTFLPELDQSYKEQASRMVGDL' A
#
# COMPACT_ATOMS: atom_id res chain seq x y z
N THR A 1 -3.47 -13.15 35.24
CA THR A 1 -3.27 -11.86 34.55
C THR A 1 -3.91 -11.93 33.17
N LYS A 2 -4.65 -10.91 32.74
CA LYS A 2 -5.16 -10.82 31.36
C LYS A 2 -4.31 -9.83 30.58
N THR A 3 -3.90 -10.22 29.38
CA THR A 3 -3.15 -9.37 28.44
C THR A 3 -4.09 -8.96 27.32
N ILE A 4 -4.10 -7.66 26.99
CA ILE A 4 -4.82 -7.10 25.85
C ILE A 4 -3.77 -6.70 24.82
N ILE A 5 -3.98 -7.06 23.56
CA ILE A 5 -3.13 -6.69 22.42
C ILE A 5 -3.94 -5.74 21.55
N PHE A 6 -3.34 -4.59 21.22
CA PHE A 6 -3.89 -3.63 20.28
C PHE A 6 -3.08 -3.69 19.00
N ASP A 7 -3.78 -3.65 17.87
CA ASP A 7 -3.17 -3.31 16.59
C ASP A 7 -2.73 -1.84 16.60
N TYR A 8 -1.63 -1.53 15.92
CA TYR A 8 -1.11 -0.17 15.88
C TYR A 8 -1.74 0.61 14.72
N ASP A 9 -1.77 0.02 13.51
CA ASP A 9 -2.14 0.66 12.25
C ASP A 9 -3.65 0.54 11.95
N GLY A 10 -4.44 1.39 12.59
CA GLY A 10 -5.90 1.45 12.39
C GLY A 10 -6.68 1.42 13.70
N THR A 11 -6.05 1.04 14.82
CA THR A 11 -6.66 1.10 16.16
C THR A 11 -6.09 2.22 17.01
N ILE A 12 -4.77 2.42 17.04
CA ILE A 12 -4.11 3.51 17.81
C ILE A 12 -3.69 4.64 16.88
N HIS A 13 -3.16 4.33 15.71
CA HIS A 13 -2.73 5.28 14.69
C HIS A 13 -3.67 5.22 13.49
N HIS A 14 -4.17 6.37 13.03
CA HIS A 14 -5.04 6.46 11.86
C HIS A 14 -4.22 6.42 10.56
N THR A 15 -3.35 5.41 10.43
CA THR A 15 -2.36 5.27 9.34
C THR A 15 -2.99 5.33 7.96
N LEU A 16 -4.23 4.83 7.82
CA LEU A 16 -4.97 4.85 6.56
C LEU A 16 -5.10 6.26 5.96
N GLY A 17 -5.23 7.30 6.79
CA GLY A 17 -5.39 8.68 6.32
C GLY A 17 -4.18 9.23 5.56
N ILE A 18 -2.99 8.65 5.76
CA ILE A 18 -1.75 9.03 5.07
C ILE A 18 -1.40 7.98 4.02
N TYR A 19 -1.54 6.71 4.37
CA TYR A 19 -1.19 5.59 3.51
C TYR A 19 -2.08 5.51 2.26
N GLU A 20 -3.39 5.73 2.39
CA GLU A 20 -4.31 5.67 1.25
C GLU A 20 -3.99 6.68 0.16
N PRO A 21 -3.85 8.00 0.44
CA PRO A 21 -3.49 8.95 -0.61
C PRO A 21 -2.12 8.66 -1.24
N ALA A 22 -1.13 8.26 -0.44
CA ALA A 22 0.19 7.89 -0.94
C ALA A 22 0.17 6.68 -1.87
N PHE A 23 -0.62 5.66 -1.53
CA PHE A 23 -0.85 4.50 -2.38
C PHE A 23 -1.53 4.90 -3.69
N ARG A 24 -2.60 5.72 -3.63
CA ARG A 24 -3.36 6.13 -4.81
C ARG A 24 -2.51 6.95 -5.79
N GLU A 25 -1.70 7.88 -5.29
CA GLU A 25 -0.76 8.66 -6.11
C GLU A 25 0.27 7.75 -6.78
N THR A 26 0.83 6.81 -6.02
CA THR A 26 1.79 5.84 -6.57
C THR A 26 1.17 4.92 -7.61
N TYR A 27 -0.06 4.46 -7.37
CA TYR A 27 -0.79 3.61 -8.32
C TYR A 27 -1.14 4.38 -9.60
N GLN A 28 -1.54 5.64 -9.48
CA GLN A 28 -1.72 6.52 -10.64
C GLN A 28 -0.42 6.61 -11.46
N TRP A 29 0.72 6.85 -10.81
CA TRP A 29 2.01 6.87 -11.50
C TRP A 29 2.28 5.56 -12.27
N LEU A 30 2.01 4.39 -11.67
CA LEU A 30 2.15 3.10 -12.35
C LEU A 30 1.25 2.99 -13.60
N THR A 31 0.02 3.51 -13.55
CA THR A 31 -0.87 3.54 -14.72
C THR A 31 -0.36 4.48 -15.82
N GLU A 32 0.22 5.63 -15.45
CA GLU A 32 0.84 6.58 -16.39
C GLU A 32 2.08 5.98 -17.08
N GLN A 33 2.84 5.13 -16.38
CA GLN A 33 3.94 4.35 -16.97
C GLN A 33 3.46 3.23 -17.90
N LYS A 34 2.15 2.95 -17.96
CA LYS A 34 1.52 1.87 -18.73
C LYS A 34 2.02 0.48 -18.36
N VAL A 35 2.42 0.29 -17.09
CA VAL A 35 2.86 -1.01 -16.56
C VAL A 35 1.76 -1.74 -15.78
N THR A 36 0.63 -1.09 -15.56
CA THR A 36 -0.60 -1.67 -15.03
C THR A 36 -1.80 -0.93 -15.61
N GLU A 37 -2.95 -1.60 -15.69
CA GLU A 37 -4.22 -0.97 -16.03
C GLU A 37 -4.79 -0.20 -14.84
N GLU A 38 -5.58 0.83 -15.13
CA GLU A 38 -6.34 1.58 -14.13
C GLU A 38 -7.58 0.78 -13.68
N ARG A 39 -7.74 0.63 -12.37
CA ARG A 39 -8.96 0.11 -11.75
C ARG A 39 -9.22 0.81 -10.42
N GLU A 40 -10.49 0.85 -10.03
CA GLU A 40 -10.87 1.38 -8.72
C GLU A 40 -10.41 0.41 -7.61
N ILE A 41 -9.52 0.90 -6.73
CA ILE A 41 -9.10 0.18 -5.53
C ILE A 41 -9.87 0.75 -4.34
N GLY A 42 -10.68 -0.09 -3.69
CA GLY A 42 -11.50 0.33 -2.55
C GLY A 42 -10.64 0.52 -1.29
N SER A 43 -11.02 1.47 -0.42
CA SER A 43 -10.29 1.74 0.84
C SER A 43 -10.17 0.52 1.76
N VAL A 44 -11.11 -0.42 1.70
CA VAL A 44 -11.05 -1.69 2.47
C VAL A 44 -9.93 -2.61 1.96
N GLU A 45 -9.70 -2.65 0.64
CA GLU A 45 -8.59 -3.42 0.04
C GLU A 45 -7.25 -2.79 0.44
N ILE A 46 -7.15 -1.45 0.36
CA ILE A 46 -5.97 -0.69 0.77
C ILE A 46 -5.66 -0.88 2.26
N ALA A 47 -6.68 -0.79 3.11
CA ALA A 47 -6.54 -1.03 4.54
C ALA A 47 -6.08 -2.47 4.85
N GLY A 48 -6.43 -3.43 4.00
CA GLY A 48 -5.99 -4.83 4.12
C GLY A 48 -4.48 -5.03 3.98
N TRP A 49 -3.75 -4.05 3.46
CA TRP A 49 -2.29 -4.09 3.36
C TRP A 49 -1.57 -3.37 4.50
N LEU A 50 -2.31 -2.69 5.39
CA LEU A 50 -1.71 -2.14 6.60
C LEU A 50 -1.09 -3.27 7.44
N GLY A 51 0.13 -3.04 7.90
CA GLY A 51 0.93 -4.06 8.61
C GLY A 51 1.76 -4.98 7.71
N LEU A 52 1.57 -4.97 6.39
CA LEU A 52 2.52 -5.59 5.44
C LEU A 52 3.72 -4.67 5.21
N ASN A 53 4.89 -5.26 4.96
CA ASN A 53 5.97 -4.44 4.40
C ASN A 53 5.71 -4.13 2.91
N SER A 54 6.33 -3.06 2.39
CA SER A 54 6.06 -2.60 1.03
C SER A 54 6.28 -3.68 -0.04
N LYS A 55 7.31 -4.53 0.12
CA LYS A 55 7.59 -5.61 -0.83
C LYS A 55 6.49 -6.66 -0.85
N GLU A 56 6.02 -7.08 0.33
CA GLU A 56 4.91 -8.05 0.47
C GLU A 56 3.61 -7.48 -0.11
N MET A 57 3.32 -6.22 0.17
CA MET A 57 2.15 -5.54 -0.38
C MET A 57 2.16 -5.54 -1.91
N TRP A 58 3.24 -5.04 -2.54
CA TRP A 58 3.31 -4.97 -4.00
C TRP A 58 3.31 -6.34 -4.68
N ASN A 59 3.91 -7.36 -4.06
CA ASN A 59 3.85 -8.73 -4.59
C ASN A 59 2.45 -9.35 -4.48
N THR A 60 1.64 -8.90 -3.51
CA THR A 60 0.25 -9.33 -3.38
C THR A 60 -0.65 -8.60 -4.37
N PHE A 61 -0.48 -7.28 -4.49
CA PHE A 61 -1.32 -6.43 -5.33
C PHE A 61 -1.03 -6.58 -6.84
N LEU A 62 0.24 -6.60 -7.23
CA LEU A 62 0.68 -6.69 -8.63
C LEU A 62 1.82 -7.71 -8.75
N PRO A 63 1.53 -9.03 -8.64
CA PRO A 63 2.55 -10.07 -8.63
C PRO A 63 3.44 -10.06 -9.88
N GLU A 64 2.86 -9.79 -11.05
CA GLU A 64 3.54 -9.78 -12.34
C GLU A 64 4.27 -8.47 -12.66
N LEU A 65 4.14 -7.44 -11.82
CA LEU A 65 4.84 -6.17 -12.04
C LEU A 65 6.35 -6.36 -11.86
N ASP A 66 7.10 -5.79 -12.79
CA ASP A 66 8.55 -5.80 -12.76
C ASP A 66 9.11 -5.28 -11.43
N GLN A 67 10.14 -5.96 -10.93
CA GLN A 67 10.71 -5.69 -9.61
C GLN A 67 11.23 -4.25 -9.46
N SER A 68 11.75 -3.66 -10.54
CA SER A 68 12.21 -2.25 -10.55
C SER A 68 11.08 -1.25 -10.27
N TYR A 69 9.89 -1.50 -10.83
CA TYR A 69 8.72 -0.66 -10.58
C TYR A 69 8.19 -0.85 -9.17
N LYS A 70 8.18 -2.07 -8.63
CA LYS A 70 7.82 -2.34 -7.23
C LYS A 70 8.76 -1.62 -6.25
N GLU A 71 10.05 -1.58 -6.53
CA GLU A 71 11.04 -0.86 -5.73
C GLU A 71 10.83 0.65 -5.78
N GLN A 72 10.58 1.21 -6.97
CA GLN A 72 10.29 2.62 -7.12
C GLN A 72 8.98 3.02 -6.42
N ALA A 73 7.92 2.22 -6.61
CA ALA A 73 6.64 2.41 -5.96
C ALA A 73 6.74 2.33 -4.42
N SER A 74 7.58 1.42 -3.90
CA SER A 74 7.85 1.33 -2.46
C SER A 74 8.50 2.59 -1.88
N ARG A 75 9.39 3.25 -2.64
CA ARG A 75 10.00 4.53 -2.24
C ARG A 75 8.97 5.64 -2.24
N MET A 76 8.18 5.74 -3.31
CA MET A 76 7.14 6.77 -3.44
C MET A 76 6.11 6.73 -2.30
N VAL A 77 5.64 5.54 -1.90
CA VAL A 77 4.73 5.39 -0.77
C VAL A 77 5.39 5.73 0.58
N GLY A 78 6.70 5.48 0.72
CA GLY A 78 7.44 5.70 1.97
C GLY A 78 8.00 7.11 2.16
N ASP A 79 8.15 7.89 1.08
CA ASP A 79 8.69 9.26 1.10
C ASP A 79 7.60 10.34 1.35
N LEU A 80 6.33 9.95 1.39
CA LEU A 80 5.16 10.84 1.57
C LEU A 80 4.78 11.08 3.05
#